data_AF-A0A967BBS3-F1
#
_entry.id   AF-A0A967BBS3-F1
#
_cell.length_a   1.000
_cell.length_b   1.000
_cell.length_c   1.000
_cell.angle_alpha   90.00
_cell.angle_beta   90.00
_cell.angle_gamma   90.00
#
_symmetry.space_group_name_H-M   'P 1'
#
loop_
_entity.id
_entity.type
_entity.pdbx_description
1 polymer ?
#
loop_
_entity_poly.entity_id
_entity_poly.type
_entity_poly.pdbx_seq_one_letter_code
_entity_poly.pdbx_strand_id
1 'polypeptide(L)'
;MALDERQGVWKSGKGKGRHTPKGRQLEDHAWDGVRGLLGDGPRRRDLLIEYLHLVQDKFGHLSAAHLRALAEELRISQAEVYEVATFYAHFDVVKEGETPPPALTIRVCDSLSCELAGAQQLKSALEEGHDPAQVRVLRAPCMGRCDTAPVLELG
;
A
#
# COMPACT_ATOMS: atom_id res chain seq x y z
N MET A 1 12.94 29.87 30.18
CA MET A 1 12.99 28.70 29.27
C MET A 1 12.58 27.49 30.09
N ALA A 2 11.33 27.04 29.96
CA ALA A 2 10.85 25.87 30.69
C ALA A 2 11.56 24.63 30.15
N LEU A 3 12.21 23.89 31.04
CA LEU A 3 12.80 22.59 30.72
C LEU A 3 11.63 21.61 30.56
N ASP A 4 11.50 21.00 29.38
CA ASP A 4 10.55 19.93 29.12
C ASP A 4 11.01 18.69 29.91
N GLU A 5 10.27 18.32 30.96
CA GLU A 5 10.60 17.26 31.90
C GLU A 5 10.25 15.85 31.41
N ARG A 6 9.77 15.70 30.17
CA ARG A 6 9.39 14.38 29.63
C ARG A 6 10.61 13.49 29.40
N GLN A 7 10.69 12.39 30.16
CA GLN A 7 11.71 11.34 30.04
C GLN A 7 11.71 10.77 28.61
N GLY A 8 12.81 10.98 27.87
CA GLY A 8 13.01 10.36 26.56
C GLY A 8 13.35 8.87 26.70
N VAL A 9 12.98 8.07 25.70
CA VAL A 9 13.09 6.59 25.70
C VAL A 9 14.54 6.09 25.78
N TRP A 10 15.52 6.96 25.52
CA TRP A 10 16.95 6.62 25.46
C TRP A 10 17.79 7.75 26.09
N LYS A 11 18.13 7.68 27.38
CA LYS A 11 19.09 8.64 27.98
C LYS A 11 20.18 7.95 28.79
N SER A 12 21.39 7.94 28.24
CA SER A 12 22.67 7.81 28.95
C SER A 12 23.66 8.95 28.63
N GLY A 13 23.25 9.99 27.88
CA GLY A 13 24.14 11.10 27.45
C GLY A 13 23.53 12.50 27.57
N LYS A 14 24.39 13.54 27.53
CA LYS A 14 23.99 14.96 27.55
C LYS A 14 23.44 15.38 26.17
N GLY A 15 22.14 15.65 26.11
CA GLY A 15 21.41 16.13 24.92
C GLY A 15 19.88 16.04 25.07
N LYS A 16 19.11 16.64 24.15
CA LYS A 16 17.67 16.35 24.03
C LYS A 16 17.53 14.94 23.45
N GLY A 17 17.13 13.97 24.28
CA GLY A 17 16.85 12.61 23.85
C GLY A 17 15.61 12.58 22.96
N ARG A 18 15.50 11.58 22.07
CA ARG A 18 14.27 11.41 21.29
C ARG A 18 13.14 11.00 22.23
N HIS A 19 12.00 11.66 22.12
CA HIS A 19 10.79 11.35 22.88
C HIS A 19 10.05 10.15 22.30
N THR A 20 10.29 9.84 21.03
CA THR A 20 9.65 8.74 20.32
C THR A 20 10.69 7.75 19.77
N PRO A 21 10.29 6.47 19.56
CA PRO A 21 11.07 5.52 18.79
C PRO A 21 11.43 6.07 17.40
N LYS A 22 12.56 5.62 16.84
CA LYS A 22 12.92 5.97 15.46
C LYS A 22 11.91 5.33 14.49
N GLY A 23 11.52 6.05 13.44
CA GLY A 23 10.62 5.58 12.40
C GLY A 23 9.23 6.22 12.48
N ARG A 24 8.29 5.68 11.70
CA ARG A 24 6.88 6.10 11.73
C ARG A 24 6.25 5.71 13.06
N GLN A 25 5.48 6.63 13.61
CA GLN A 25 4.80 6.42 14.88
C GLN A 25 3.56 5.59 14.66
N LEU A 26 3.21 4.77 15.67
CA LEU A 26 1.97 4.01 15.63
C LEU A 26 0.82 4.98 15.90
N GLU A 27 -0.19 4.94 15.05
CA GLU A 27 -1.40 5.74 15.18
C GLU A 27 -2.54 4.84 15.64
N ASP A 28 -3.14 5.14 16.80
CA ASP A 28 -4.12 4.25 17.45
C ASP A 28 -5.31 3.94 16.54
N HIS A 29 -5.80 4.93 15.79
CA HIS A 29 -6.94 4.74 14.87
C HIS A 29 -6.62 3.76 13.73
N ALA A 30 -5.42 3.85 13.14
CA ALA A 30 -4.99 2.97 12.07
C ALA A 30 -4.69 1.57 12.61
N TRP A 31 -4.15 1.51 13.83
CA TRP A 31 -3.87 0.26 14.52
C TRP A 31 -5.16 -0.49 14.87
N ASP A 32 -6.15 0.18 15.46
CA ASP A 32 -7.45 -0.41 15.76
C ASP A 32 -8.18 -0.87 14.49
N GLY A 33 -8.08 -0.09 13.40
CA GLY A 33 -8.64 -0.46 12.09
C GLY A 33 -8.03 -1.75 11.53
N VAL A 34 -6.69 -1.84 11.52
CA VAL A 34 -5.98 -3.04 11.05
C VAL A 34 -6.24 -4.22 11.99
N ARG A 35 -6.19 -4.01 13.31
CA ARG A 35 -6.45 -5.07 14.30
C ARG A 35 -7.86 -5.64 14.15
N GLY A 36 -8.86 -4.77 13.96
CA GLY A 36 -10.24 -5.18 13.70
C GLY A 36 -10.39 -5.96 12.39
N LEU A 37 -9.67 -5.56 11.35
CA LEU A 37 -9.68 -6.23 10.05
C LEU A 37 -9.04 -7.64 10.11
N LEU A 38 -7.94 -7.78 10.85
CA LEU A 38 -7.25 -9.06 11.01
C LEU A 38 -8.02 -10.03 11.94
N GLY A 39 -8.85 -9.50 12.84
CA GLY A 39 -9.64 -10.28 13.79
C GLY A 39 -8.79 -11.29 14.58
N ASP A 40 -9.31 -12.51 14.72
CA ASP A 40 -8.62 -13.64 15.38
C ASP A 40 -7.64 -14.39 14.46
N GLY A 41 -7.35 -13.84 13.28
CA GLY A 41 -6.42 -14.42 12.32
C GLY A 41 -5.01 -14.61 12.92
N PRO A 42 -4.27 -15.66 12.52
CA PRO A 42 -2.98 -15.94 13.11
C PRO A 42 -1.94 -14.88 12.69
N ARG A 43 -1.27 -14.25 13.66
CA ARG A 43 -0.23 -13.22 13.43
C ARG A 43 1.09 -13.85 13.01
N ARG A 44 1.12 -14.44 11.80
CA ARG A 44 2.29 -15.07 11.22
C ARG A 44 2.84 -14.25 10.08
N ARG A 45 4.17 -14.23 9.97
CA ARG A 45 4.92 -13.44 8.98
C ARG A 45 4.63 -13.86 7.54
N ASP A 46 4.37 -15.15 7.30
CA ASP A 46 4.01 -15.71 5.99
C ASP A 46 2.68 -15.19 5.46
N LEU A 47 1.81 -14.65 6.31
CA LEU A 47 0.52 -14.07 5.92
C LEU A 47 0.59 -12.57 5.61
N LEU A 48 1.79 -11.97 5.56
CA LEU A 48 1.94 -10.55 5.30
C LEU A 48 1.26 -10.12 3.99
N ILE A 49 1.46 -10.87 2.91
CA ILE A 49 0.86 -10.54 1.60
C ILE A 49 -0.67 -10.60 1.67
N GLU A 50 -1.22 -11.62 2.32
CA GLU A 50 -2.68 -11.76 2.51
C GLU A 50 -3.25 -10.59 3.32
N TYR A 51 -2.55 -10.15 4.36
CA TYR A 51 -2.98 -9.01 5.15
C TYR A 51 -2.82 -7.67 4.43
N LEU A 52 -1.83 -7.54 3.54
CA LEU A 52 -1.73 -6.36 2.66
C LEU A 52 -2.92 -6.31 1.69
N HIS A 53 -3.33 -7.44 1.11
CA HIS A 53 -4.54 -7.50 0.28
C HIS A 53 -5.78 -7.08 1.07
N LEU A 54 -5.99 -7.65 2.26
CA LEU A 54 -7.14 -7.28 3.09
C LEU A 54 -7.19 -5.79 3.41
N VAL A 55 -6.04 -5.19 3.77
CA VAL A 55 -5.96 -3.75 4.04
C VAL A 55 -6.25 -2.95 2.78
N GLN A 56 -5.68 -3.31 1.63
CA GLN A 56 -5.94 -2.63 0.38
C GLN A 56 -7.41 -2.73 -0.04
N ASP A 57 -8.03 -3.90 0.04
CA ASP A 57 -9.44 -4.11 -0.30
C ASP A 57 -10.36 -3.28 0.60
N LYS A 58 -9.98 -3.11 1.88
CA LYS A 58 -10.77 -2.35 2.84
C LYS A 58 -10.64 -0.83 2.67
N PHE A 59 -9.44 -0.34 2.38
CA PHE A 59 -9.11 1.10 2.40
C PHE A 59 -8.83 1.69 1.01
N GLY A 60 -8.84 0.86 -0.04
CA GLY A 60 -8.49 1.21 -1.43
C GLY A 60 -6.99 1.42 -1.68
N HIS A 61 -6.17 1.51 -0.64
CA HIS A 61 -4.73 1.72 -0.72
C HIS A 61 -4.04 1.39 0.61
N LEU A 62 -2.72 1.30 0.57
CA LEU A 62 -1.85 1.06 1.71
C LEU A 62 -1.21 2.37 2.17
N SER A 63 -1.81 3.00 3.19
CA SER A 63 -1.22 4.18 3.81
C SER A 63 0.00 3.83 4.66
N ALA A 64 0.91 4.79 4.84
CA ALA A 64 2.03 4.65 5.75
C ALA A 64 1.61 4.24 7.18
N ALA A 65 0.47 4.72 7.65
CA ALA A 65 -0.11 4.38 8.95
C ALA A 65 -0.59 2.91 8.99
N HIS A 66 -1.25 2.42 7.93
CA HIS A 66 -1.66 1.01 7.84
C HIS A 66 -0.46 0.06 7.79
N LEU A 67 0.59 0.40 7.03
CA LEU A 67 1.82 -0.40 6.99
C LEU A 67 2.53 -0.44 8.35
N ARG A 68 2.54 0.68 9.07
CA ARG A 68 3.07 0.75 10.44
C ARG A 68 2.26 -0.13 11.41
N ALA A 69 0.93 -0.10 11.30
CA ALA A 69 0.03 -0.92 12.10
C ALA A 69 0.21 -2.42 11.83
N LEU A 70 0.34 -2.82 10.56
CA LEU A 70 0.64 -4.21 10.19
C LEU A 70 1.98 -4.68 10.75
N ALA A 71 3.01 -3.84 10.70
CA ALA A 71 4.31 -4.14 11.29
C ALA A 71 4.21 -4.41 12.81
N GLU A 72 3.33 -3.67 13.50
CA GLU A 72 3.06 -3.89 14.94
C GLU A 72 2.35 -5.24 15.17
N GLU A 73 1.26 -5.50 14.45
CA GLU A 73 0.44 -6.70 14.60
C GLU A 73 1.21 -7.99 14.32
N LEU A 74 2.08 -7.97 13.31
CA LEU A 74 2.89 -9.12 12.92
C LEU A 74 4.25 -9.17 13.63
N ARG A 75 4.59 -8.15 14.42
CA ARG A 75 5.89 -7.99 15.12
C ARG A 75 7.09 -8.12 14.20
N ILE A 76 7.02 -7.51 13.02
CA ILE A 76 8.10 -7.46 12.03
C ILE A 76 8.55 -6.02 11.80
N SER A 77 9.67 -5.85 11.10
CA SER A 77 10.21 -4.50 10.87
C SER A 77 9.34 -3.70 9.89
N GLN A 78 9.22 -2.39 10.11
CA GLN A 78 8.53 -1.49 9.16
C GLN A 78 9.17 -1.53 7.77
N ALA A 79 10.50 -1.71 7.71
CA ALA A 79 11.25 -1.78 6.46
C ALA A 79 10.82 -3.00 5.63
N GLU A 80 10.66 -4.14 6.27
CA GLU A 80 10.24 -5.38 5.61
C GLU A 80 8.82 -5.29 5.05
N VAL A 81 7.87 -4.76 5.85
CA VAL A 81 6.50 -4.54 5.39
C VAL A 81 6.49 -3.60 4.18
N TYR A 82 7.27 -2.53 4.23
CA TYR A 82 7.36 -1.56 3.15
C TYR A 82 8.04 -2.13 1.90
N GLU A 83 9.07 -2.95 2.06
CA GLU A 83 9.74 -3.65 0.96
C GLU A 83 8.76 -4.57 0.23
N VAL A 84 8.02 -5.41 0.96
CA VAL A 84 7.02 -6.30 0.37
C VAL A 84 5.90 -5.49 -0.31
N ALA A 85 5.37 -4.46 0.36
CA ALA A 85 4.30 -3.64 -0.19
C ALA A 85 4.72 -2.88 -1.45
N THR A 86 6.00 -2.48 -1.58
CA THR A 86 6.49 -1.76 -2.78
C THR A 86 7.04 -2.67 -3.87
N PHE A 87 7.36 -3.92 -3.54
CA PHE A 87 7.87 -4.90 -4.50
C PHE A 87 6.79 -5.42 -5.45
N TYR A 88 5.57 -5.66 -4.93
CA TYR A 88 4.46 -6.16 -5.75
C TYR A 88 3.70 -5.02 -6.42
N ALA A 89 3.60 -5.07 -7.76
CA ALA A 89 2.95 -4.04 -8.58
C ALA A 89 1.43 -3.88 -8.31
N HIS A 90 0.81 -4.82 -7.61
CA HIS A 90 -0.61 -4.79 -7.30
C HIS A 90 -0.94 -3.86 -6.12
N PHE A 91 0.06 -3.55 -5.28
CA PHE A 91 -0.18 -2.76 -4.08
C PHE A 91 0.05 -1.26 -4.30
N ASP A 92 -0.92 -0.47 -3.85
CA ASP A 92 -0.91 0.98 -3.94
C ASP A 92 -0.44 1.59 -2.63
N VAL A 93 0.86 1.85 -2.52
CA VAL A 93 1.44 2.48 -1.33
C VAL A 93 1.34 3.99 -1.44
N VAL A 94 0.66 4.61 -0.47
CA VAL A 94 0.48 6.07 -0.37
C VAL A 94 1.25 6.57 0.85
N LYS A 95 2.23 7.45 0.60
CA LYS A 95 3.02 8.09 1.66
C LYS A 95 2.27 9.27 2.28
N GLU A 96 2.83 9.77 3.37
CA GLU A 96 2.29 10.91 4.09
C GLU A 96 2.15 12.15 3.18
N GLY A 97 0.91 12.61 3.00
CA GLY A 97 0.60 13.79 2.18
C GLY A 97 0.50 13.53 0.67
N GLU A 98 0.66 12.28 0.22
CA GLU A 98 0.35 11.91 -1.15
C GLU A 98 -1.16 11.76 -1.36
N THR A 99 -1.64 12.10 -2.55
CA THR A 99 -3.05 11.93 -2.92
C THR A 99 -3.35 10.45 -3.08
N PRO A 100 -4.37 9.91 -2.39
CA PRO A 100 -4.82 8.53 -2.60
C PRO A 100 -5.23 8.29 -4.06
N PRO A 101 -5.08 7.05 -4.55
CA PRO A 101 -5.55 6.71 -5.89
C PRO A 101 -7.08 6.86 -5.98
N PRO A 102 -7.60 7.10 -7.19
CA PRO A 102 -9.04 7.03 -7.46
C PRO A 102 -9.65 5.69 -7.04
N ALA A 103 -10.96 5.68 -6.82
CA ALA A 103 -11.69 4.52 -6.30
C ALA A 103 -11.65 3.29 -7.22
N LEU A 104 -11.39 3.48 -8.51
CA LEU A 104 -11.24 2.40 -9.48
C LEU A 104 -9.90 2.52 -10.20
N THR A 105 -9.16 1.42 -10.25
CA THR A 105 -7.94 1.25 -11.02
C THR A 105 -8.16 0.19 -12.09
N ILE A 106 -7.97 0.59 -13.34
CA ILE A 106 -7.98 -0.31 -14.49
C ILE A 106 -6.53 -0.58 -14.87
N ARG A 107 -6.07 -1.84 -14.79
CA ARG A 107 -4.72 -2.18 -15.26
C ARG A 107 -4.80 -2.94 -16.57
N VAL A 108 -4.22 -2.38 -17.62
CA VAL A 108 -4.23 -2.92 -18.99
C VAL A 108 -2.92 -3.67 -19.25
N CYS A 109 -3.01 -4.91 -19.70
CA CYS A 109 -1.84 -5.71 -20.07
C CYS A 109 -1.10 -5.09 -21.25
N ASP A 110 0.20 -4.79 -21.10
CA ASP A 110 1.06 -4.21 -22.15
C ASP A 110 2.14 -5.19 -22.66
N SER A 111 1.94 -6.49 -22.40
CA SER A 111 2.81 -7.54 -22.95
C SER A 111 2.54 -7.79 -24.43
N LEU A 112 3.51 -8.39 -25.13
CA LEU A 112 3.55 -8.51 -26.58
C LEU A 112 2.22 -8.93 -27.24
N SER A 113 1.58 -10.00 -26.75
CA SER A 113 0.31 -10.48 -27.34
C SER A 113 -0.81 -9.45 -27.23
N CYS A 114 -0.89 -8.72 -26.10
CA CYS A 114 -1.89 -7.69 -25.89
C CYS A 114 -1.57 -6.42 -26.70
N GLU A 115 -0.30 -6.03 -26.77
CA GLU A 115 0.14 -4.92 -27.64
C GLU A 115 -0.22 -5.17 -29.11
N LEU A 116 0.05 -6.37 -29.63
CA LEU A 116 -0.34 -6.75 -31.00
C LEU A 116 -1.85 -6.82 -31.19
N ALA A 117 -2.61 -7.12 -30.14
CA ALA A 117 -4.08 -7.15 -30.15
C ALA A 117 -4.73 -5.79 -29.87
N GLY A 118 -3.94 -4.73 -29.72
CA GLY A 118 -4.43 -3.36 -29.59
C GLY A 118 -4.58 -2.84 -28.15
N ALA A 119 -3.76 -3.33 -27.21
CA ALA A 119 -3.77 -2.86 -25.82
C ALA A 119 -3.52 -1.36 -25.67
N GLN A 120 -2.66 -0.78 -26.51
CA GLN A 120 -2.39 0.65 -26.47
C GLN A 120 -3.63 1.48 -26.86
N GLN A 121 -4.37 1.05 -27.89
CA GLN A 121 -5.62 1.70 -28.28
C GLN A 121 -6.69 1.55 -27.19
N LEU A 122 -6.79 0.36 -26.59
CA LEU A 122 -7.69 0.12 -25.45
C LEU A 122 -7.37 1.06 -24.28
N LYS A 123 -6.09 1.17 -23.91
CA LYS A 123 -5.65 2.06 -22.83
C LYS A 123 -6.01 3.51 -23.13
N SER A 124 -5.70 4.02 -24.31
CA SER A 124 -6.02 5.40 -24.68
C SER A 124 -7.53 5.66 -24.67
N ALA A 125 -8.34 4.73 -25.17
CA ALA A 125 -9.80 4.85 -25.14
C ALA A 125 -10.35 4.89 -23.70
N LEU A 126 -9.75 4.14 -22.76
CA LEU A 126 -10.14 4.17 -21.35
C LEU A 126 -9.73 5.48 -20.67
N GLU A 127 -8.55 6.02 -20.99
CA GLU A 127 -8.09 7.31 -20.48
C GLU A 127 -8.93 8.49 -20.99
N GLU A 128 -9.40 8.42 -22.23
CA GLU A 128 -10.28 9.44 -22.82
C GLU A 128 -11.75 9.29 -22.36
N GLY A 129 -12.19 8.06 -22.10
CA GLY A 129 -13.58 7.73 -21.76
C GLY A 129 -13.95 7.90 -20.29
N HIS A 130 -12.98 8.09 -19.39
CA HIS A 130 -13.21 8.17 -17.95
C HIS A 130 -12.58 9.43 -17.33
N ASP A 131 -13.22 9.94 -16.27
CA ASP A 131 -12.67 11.03 -15.47
C ASP A 131 -11.46 10.54 -14.66
N PRO A 132 -10.25 11.13 -14.82
CA PRO A 132 -9.06 10.76 -14.05
C PRO A 132 -9.22 10.92 -12.53
N ALA A 133 -10.16 11.74 -12.07
CA ALA A 133 -10.47 11.86 -10.65
C ALA A 133 -11.22 10.64 -10.08
N GLN A 134 -11.87 9.86 -10.95
CA GLN A 134 -12.69 8.69 -10.58
C GLN A 134 -12.04 7.37 -10.95
N VAL A 135 -11.31 7.34 -12.07
CA VAL A 135 -10.70 6.12 -12.63
C VAL A 135 -9.24 6.37 -12.96
N ARG A 136 -8.37 5.51 -12.45
CA ARG A 136 -6.95 5.48 -12.79
C ARG A 136 -6.67 4.34 -13.76
N VAL A 137 -6.07 4.64 -14.91
CA VAL A 137 -5.69 3.63 -15.90
C VAL A 137 -4.18 3.41 -15.85
N LEU A 138 -3.74 2.18 -15.60
CA LEU A 138 -2.33 1.79 -15.50
C LEU A 138 -1.99 0.73 -16.52
N ARG A 139 -0.68 0.59 -16.79
CA ARG A 139 -0.14 -0.59 -17.49
C ARG A 139 0.14 -1.70 -16.48
N ALA A 140 -0.04 -2.93 -16.90
CA ALA A 140 0.24 -4.12 -16.11
C ALA A 140 1.00 -5.18 -16.91
N PRO A 141 1.79 -6.02 -16.21
CA PRO A 141 2.45 -7.17 -16.82
C PRO A 141 1.44 -8.23 -17.30
N CYS A 142 1.93 -9.24 -18.01
CA CYS A 142 1.14 -10.33 -18.56
C CYS A 142 0.29 -11.03 -17.48
N MET A 143 -1.02 -11.14 -17.73
CA MET A 143 -2.00 -11.82 -16.85
C MET A 143 -2.30 -13.26 -17.29
N GLY A 144 -1.55 -13.81 -18.25
CA GLY A 144 -1.68 -15.21 -18.68
C GLY A 144 -2.92 -15.53 -19.53
N ARG A 145 -3.65 -14.51 -20.02
CA ARG A 145 -4.86 -14.66 -20.84
C ARG A 145 -4.64 -14.25 -22.30
N CYS A 146 -3.51 -14.69 -22.87
CA CYS A 146 -3.07 -14.28 -24.21
C CYS A 146 -4.00 -14.78 -25.33
N ASP A 147 -4.74 -15.87 -25.10
CA ASP A 147 -5.73 -16.45 -26.02
C ASP A 147 -6.94 -15.54 -26.23
N THR A 148 -7.25 -14.68 -25.25
CA THR A 148 -8.33 -13.69 -25.32
C THR A 148 -7.80 -12.25 -25.29
N ALA A 149 -6.58 -12.02 -25.77
CA ALA A 149 -6.00 -10.68 -25.82
C ALA A 149 -6.86 -9.70 -26.65
N PRO A 150 -6.90 -8.39 -26.32
CA PRO A 150 -6.24 -7.76 -25.17
C PRO A 150 -7.00 -7.99 -23.85
N VAL A 151 -6.29 -7.94 -22.72
CA VAL A 151 -6.87 -8.15 -21.39
C VAL A 151 -6.55 -7.01 -20.42
N LEU A 152 -7.43 -6.80 -19.46
CA LEU A 152 -7.27 -5.87 -18.35
C LEU A 152 -7.87 -6.45 -17.06
N GLU A 153 -7.46 -5.91 -15.93
CA GLU A 153 -8.07 -6.14 -14.62
C GLU A 153 -8.70 -4.86 -14.07
N LEU A 154 -9.72 -5.03 -13.23
CA LEU A 154 -10.32 -3.98 -12.42
C LEU A 154 -9.96 -4.24 -10.97
N GLY A 155 -9.49 -3.21 -10.26
CA GLY A 155 -9.20 -3.27 -8.83
C GLY A 155 -8.98 -1.89 -8.23
#